data_AF-A0A0A8F153-F1
#
_entry.id   AF-A0A0A8F153-F1
#
_cell.length_a   1.000
_cell.length_b   1.000
_cell.length_c   1.000
_cell.angle_alpha   90.00
_cell.angle_beta   90.00
_cell.angle_gamma   90.00
#
_symmetry.space_group_name_H-M   'P 1'
#
loop_
_entity.id
_entity.type
_entity.pdbx_description
1 polymer ?
#
loop_
_entity_poly.entity_id
_entity_poly.type
_entity_poly.pdbx_seq_one_letter_code
_entity_poly.pdbx_strand_id
1 'polypeptide(L)'
;MLRYVPSFSRFSRSSWENALLTCIFSPAIEATHHPAVLKATISSTTPPPDPRTIAHWCAQAGWPVHPLAAGRKTPAGNCQTCATSGHRHTDCPCIRNGRWCHGFHAATTNPTLIDTWWSKHPALGVGVSCGPAGLIIIDIDAHHAPVPTRDRLWPGIAVNDAVDLTGLQNGFHTLAVLAALHGAPDPAHDENTLRVRTPSGGLHLWYQAGIGRQWLCSSGSSAGRALAWQVDVRSTGGYIVAPGITTTAGTYTPLGECRTPAPLPQWLVDELTRTGHLDEPASDPVPAPRKPPSRARQAVIDAGGGRDSAARTLETVLADVASCSTAPTGTGFSDKLNRAAYTAGGLVAAGLIDQHAAQEALLATAAYARPGQHQRALSIIRSGMTAGARQPLFPGGRP
;
A
#
# COMPACT_ATOMS: atom_id res chain seq x y z
N MET A 1 -3.96 -33.56 8.91
CA MET A 1 -3.62 -32.54 9.93
C MET A 1 -4.26 -31.23 9.54
N LEU A 2 -5.39 -30.90 10.15
CA LEU A 2 -6.08 -29.62 9.96
C LEU A 2 -5.17 -28.50 10.48
N ARG A 3 -4.69 -27.64 9.58
CA ARG A 3 -3.97 -26.42 9.96
C ARG A 3 -4.95 -25.47 10.63
N TYR A 4 -4.67 -25.14 11.88
CA TYR A 4 -5.32 -24.10 12.66
C TYR A 4 -5.18 -22.77 11.90
N VAL A 5 -6.28 -22.22 11.40
CA VAL A 5 -6.34 -20.84 10.92
C VAL A 5 -6.62 -19.99 12.15
N PRO A 6 -5.69 -19.13 12.62
CA PRO A 6 -5.97 -18.28 13.76
C PRO A 6 -7.17 -17.39 13.45
N SER A 7 -8.08 -17.27 14.41
CA SER A 7 -9.13 -16.26 14.39
C SER A 7 -8.48 -14.87 14.47
N PHE A 8 -8.16 -14.27 13.33
CA PHE A 8 -7.49 -12.96 13.21
C PHE A 8 -8.32 -11.76 13.72
N SER A 9 -9.51 -11.97 14.30
CA SER A 9 -10.52 -10.89 14.36
C SER A 9 -11.04 -10.51 15.74
N ARG A 10 -10.43 -10.90 16.87
CA ARG A 10 -10.92 -10.44 18.19
C ARG A 10 -9.80 -10.19 19.19
N PHE A 11 -9.26 -8.99 19.18
CA PHE A 11 -8.63 -8.41 20.37
C PHE A 11 -9.72 -8.10 21.41
N SER A 12 -9.48 -8.42 22.68
CA SER A 12 -10.43 -8.08 23.74
C SER A 12 -10.45 -6.56 23.95
N ARG A 13 -11.52 -6.05 24.58
CA ARG A 13 -11.57 -4.64 25.00
C ARG A 13 -10.36 -4.25 25.86
N SER A 14 -9.95 -5.14 26.76
CA SER A 14 -8.77 -4.93 27.60
C SER A 14 -7.46 -4.85 26.79
N SER A 15 -7.31 -5.61 25.71
CA SER A 15 -6.15 -5.48 24.81
C SER A 15 -6.09 -4.09 24.15
N TRP A 16 -7.23 -3.56 23.71
CA TRP A 16 -7.32 -2.22 23.13
C TRP A 16 -6.99 -1.12 24.13
N GLU A 17 -7.61 -1.16 25.31
CA GLU A 17 -7.38 -0.17 26.36
C GLU A 17 -5.89 -0.16 26.79
N ASN A 18 -5.28 -1.34 26.98
CA ASN A 18 -3.85 -1.43 27.29
C ASN A 18 -2.95 -0.93 26.15
N ALA A 19 -3.25 -1.26 24.90
CA ALA A 19 -2.46 -0.82 23.76
C ALA A 19 -2.49 0.71 23.59
N LEU A 20 -3.68 1.31 23.69
CA LEU A 20 -3.85 2.76 23.56
C LEU A 20 -3.27 3.52 24.74
N LEU A 21 -3.43 3.04 25.97
CA LEU A 21 -2.78 3.63 27.15
C LEU A 21 -1.25 3.64 27.00
N THR A 22 -0.68 2.56 26.49
CA THR A 22 0.76 2.41 26.29
C THR A 22 1.30 3.28 25.15
N CYS A 23 0.50 3.51 24.10
CA CYS A 23 0.97 4.13 22.86
C CYS A 23 0.48 5.56 22.61
N ILE A 24 -0.58 6.02 23.27
CA ILE A 24 -1.09 7.39 23.09
C ILE A 24 -0.59 8.33 24.19
N PHE A 25 -0.40 7.81 25.41
CA PHE A 25 -0.01 8.62 26.58
C PHE A 25 1.46 8.43 26.98
N SER A 26 2.26 7.72 26.18
CA SER A 26 3.68 7.53 26.50
C SER A 26 4.52 8.74 26.07
N PRO A 27 5.28 9.37 27.00
CA PRO A 27 6.07 10.58 26.73
C PRO A 27 7.18 10.38 25.69
N ALA A 28 7.50 9.13 25.31
CA ALA A 28 8.45 8.81 24.25
C ALA A 28 7.97 9.26 22.85
N ILE A 29 6.66 9.37 22.64
CA ILE A 29 6.07 9.78 21.36
C ILE A 29 5.99 11.33 21.29
N GLU A 30 5.68 11.99 22.41
CA GLU A 30 5.68 13.46 22.52
C GLU A 30 7.08 14.09 22.33
N ALA A 31 8.16 13.38 22.68
CA ALA A 31 9.52 13.89 22.52
C ALA A 31 9.96 14.11 21.05
N THR A 32 9.12 13.74 20.07
CA THR A 32 9.34 14.04 18.65
C THR A 32 8.35 15.07 18.06
N HIS A 33 7.47 15.64 18.88
CA HIS A 33 6.33 16.47 18.44
C HIS A 33 6.38 17.96 18.84
N HIS A 34 7.56 18.50 19.17
CA HIS A 34 7.72 19.96 19.19
C HIS A 34 8.10 20.50 17.81
N PRO A 35 7.28 21.43 17.22
CA PRO A 35 7.71 22.26 16.10
C PRO A 35 8.60 23.39 16.63
N ALA A 36 9.64 23.03 17.39
CA ALA A 36 10.79 23.91 17.51
C ALA A 36 11.70 23.51 16.37
N VAL A 37 11.82 24.40 15.38
CA VAL A 37 12.99 24.45 14.51
C VAL A 37 14.20 24.77 15.39
N LEU A 38 14.61 23.83 16.24
CA LEU A 38 15.98 23.75 16.69
C LEU A 38 16.72 23.18 15.50
N LYS A 39 17.27 24.10 14.70
CA LYS A 39 18.51 23.83 13.97
C LYS A 39 19.50 23.31 15.01
N ALA A 40 19.47 22.01 15.27
CA ALA A 40 20.59 21.34 15.87
C ALA A 40 21.69 21.44 14.82
N THR A 41 22.48 22.51 14.93
CA THR A 41 23.73 22.70 14.21
C THR A 41 24.70 21.66 14.76
N ILE A 42 24.44 20.38 14.47
CA ILE A 42 25.51 19.40 14.47
C ILE A 42 26.28 19.75 13.21
N SER A 43 27.30 20.57 13.41
CA SER A 43 28.30 20.89 12.40
C SER A 43 29.07 19.60 12.11
N SER A 44 28.48 18.70 11.33
CA SER A 44 29.23 17.67 10.64
C SER A 44 29.91 18.39 9.48
N THR A 45 31.19 18.70 9.66
CA THR A 45 32.08 19.34 8.67
C THR A 45 32.34 18.49 7.42
N THR A 46 31.68 17.35 7.29
CA THR A 46 31.70 16.54 6.07
C THR A 46 30.48 16.92 5.23
N PRO A 47 30.66 17.37 3.97
CA PRO A 47 29.53 17.57 3.07
C PRO A 47 28.74 16.25 2.95
N PRO A 48 27.41 16.30 2.84
CA PRO A 48 26.62 15.10 2.64
C PRO A 48 27.18 14.32 1.43
N PRO A 49 27.29 12.99 1.51
CA PRO A 49 27.88 12.20 0.45
C PRO A 49 27.12 12.46 -0.86
N ASP A 50 27.87 12.61 -1.95
CA ASP A 50 27.26 12.89 -3.24
C ASP A 50 26.39 11.70 -3.71
N PRO A 51 25.39 11.92 -4.58
CA PRO A 51 24.49 10.87 -5.02
C PRO A 51 25.18 9.63 -5.64
N ARG A 52 26.33 9.78 -6.29
CA ARG A 52 27.07 8.63 -6.87
C ARG A 52 27.63 7.74 -5.76
N THR A 53 28.19 8.35 -4.72
CA THR A 53 28.69 7.61 -3.55
C THR A 53 27.57 6.84 -2.87
N ILE A 54 26.39 7.46 -2.69
CA ILE A 54 25.21 6.79 -2.12
C ILE A 54 24.74 5.64 -3.03
N ALA A 55 24.72 5.84 -4.35
CA ALA A 55 24.33 4.82 -5.32
C ALA A 55 25.24 3.60 -5.26
N HIS A 56 26.56 3.79 -5.18
CA HIS A 56 27.52 2.70 -5.00
C HIS A 56 27.36 1.97 -3.67
N TRP A 57 27.17 2.70 -2.57
CA TRP A 57 26.91 2.09 -1.28
C TRP A 57 25.66 1.19 -1.30
N CYS A 58 24.56 1.66 -1.90
CA CYS A 58 23.35 0.85 -2.08
C CYS A 58 23.61 -0.39 -2.95
N ALA A 59 24.33 -0.22 -4.06
CA ALA A 59 24.65 -1.32 -4.96
C ALA A 59 25.54 -2.39 -4.32
N GLN A 60 26.51 -1.99 -3.51
CA GLN A 60 27.34 -2.90 -2.71
C GLN A 60 26.52 -3.66 -1.66
N ALA A 61 25.47 -3.04 -1.11
CA ALA A 61 24.50 -3.71 -0.25
C ALA A 61 23.51 -4.61 -1.02
N GLY A 62 23.65 -4.73 -2.34
CA GLY A 62 22.79 -5.54 -3.19
C GLY A 62 21.45 -4.89 -3.53
N TRP A 63 21.30 -3.58 -3.30
CA TRP A 63 20.06 -2.85 -3.56
C TRP A 63 20.10 -2.16 -4.92
N PRO A 64 19.31 -2.62 -5.92
CA PRO A 64 19.32 -2.00 -7.23
C PRO A 64 18.85 -0.55 -7.17
N VAL A 65 19.63 0.36 -7.74
CA VAL A 65 19.36 1.80 -7.74
C VAL A 65 18.96 2.32 -9.10
N HIS A 66 18.17 3.40 -9.12
CA HIS A 66 17.86 4.16 -10.32
C HIS A 66 17.92 5.67 -10.04
N PRO A 67 18.11 6.52 -11.06
CA PRO A 67 18.11 7.97 -10.89
C PRO A 67 16.70 8.50 -10.58
N LEU A 68 16.64 9.43 -9.64
CA LEU A 68 15.51 10.31 -9.39
C LEU A 68 15.77 11.67 -10.03
N ALA A 69 14.71 12.34 -10.48
CA ALA A 69 14.83 13.71 -11.00
C ALA A 69 15.45 14.61 -9.91
N ALA A 70 16.32 15.54 -10.32
CA ALA A 70 17.08 16.38 -9.39
C ALA A 70 16.15 17.08 -8.39
N GLY A 71 16.46 16.94 -7.10
CA GLY A 71 15.68 17.50 -6.00
C GLY A 71 14.28 16.88 -5.80
N ARG A 72 13.91 15.81 -6.52
CA ARG A 72 12.57 15.20 -6.44
C ARG A 72 12.64 13.76 -5.93
N LYS A 73 11.51 13.27 -5.44
CA LYS A 73 11.30 11.86 -5.09
C LYS A 73 10.79 11.00 -6.25
N THR A 74 10.61 11.58 -7.43
CA THR A 74 10.09 10.89 -8.63
C THR A 74 11.24 10.45 -9.54
N PRO A 75 11.09 9.34 -10.31
CA PRO A 75 12.13 8.88 -11.22
C PRO A 75 12.54 9.97 -12.22
N ALA A 76 13.80 9.91 -12.65
CA ALA A 76 14.28 10.75 -13.75
C ALA A 76 13.45 10.47 -15.01
N GLY A 77 13.28 11.52 -15.83
CA GLY A 77 12.42 11.47 -17.02
C GLY A 77 12.84 10.40 -18.03
N ASN A 78 11.84 9.81 -18.67
CA ASN A 78 12.03 8.94 -19.83
C ASN A 78 12.57 9.72 -21.03
N CYS A 79 13.18 9.02 -21.98
CA CYS A 79 13.40 9.58 -23.30
C CYS A 79 12.07 9.78 -24.05
N GLN A 80 12.08 10.55 -25.13
CA GLN A 80 10.87 10.90 -25.88
C GLN A 80 10.05 9.67 -26.30
N THR A 81 10.71 8.62 -26.81
CA THR A 81 10.06 7.37 -27.22
C THR A 81 9.41 6.65 -26.04
N CYS A 82 10.10 6.56 -24.90
CA CYS A 82 9.58 5.89 -23.71
C CYS A 82 8.54 6.73 -22.94
N ALA A 83 8.39 8.01 -23.27
CA ALA A 83 7.36 8.87 -22.72
C ALA A 83 5.99 8.70 -23.42
N THR A 84 5.96 8.09 -24.61
CA THR A 84 4.72 7.79 -25.33
C THR A 84 3.87 6.77 -24.56
N SER A 85 2.56 7.02 -24.48
CA SER A 85 1.61 6.13 -23.82
C SER A 85 1.57 4.74 -24.49
N GLY A 86 1.37 3.69 -23.70
CA GLY A 86 1.33 2.30 -24.18
C GLY A 86 2.69 1.61 -24.33
N HIS A 87 3.81 2.32 -24.16
CA HIS A 87 5.13 1.72 -24.18
C HIS A 87 5.44 0.98 -22.86
N ARG A 88 5.84 -0.30 -22.95
CA ARG A 88 6.11 -1.17 -21.80
C ARG A 88 7.60 -1.30 -21.52
N HIS A 89 7.95 -1.39 -20.24
CA HIS A 89 9.35 -1.52 -19.80
C HIS A 89 9.95 -2.89 -20.18
N THR A 90 9.16 -3.97 -20.18
CA THR A 90 9.61 -5.35 -20.38
C THR A 90 10.43 -5.56 -21.64
N ASP A 91 10.05 -4.87 -22.72
CA ASP A 91 10.65 -5.03 -24.04
C ASP A 91 11.49 -3.82 -24.44
N CYS A 92 11.68 -2.85 -23.54
CA CYS A 92 12.26 -1.55 -23.85
C CYS A 92 13.78 -1.67 -24.13
N PRO A 93 14.26 -1.29 -25.34
CA PRO A 93 15.68 -1.31 -25.66
C PRO A 93 16.52 -0.40 -24.76
N CYS A 94 15.92 0.66 -24.17
CA CYS A 94 16.64 1.55 -23.27
C CYS A 94 17.24 0.80 -22.06
N ILE A 95 16.49 -0.12 -21.46
CA ILE A 95 16.97 -0.91 -20.31
C ILE A 95 18.13 -1.81 -20.74
N ARG A 96 17.98 -2.51 -21.88
CA ARG A 96 19.02 -3.37 -22.46
C ARG A 96 20.29 -2.59 -22.79
N ASN A 97 20.15 -1.33 -23.20
CA ASN A 97 21.26 -0.42 -23.49
C ASN A 97 21.77 0.34 -22.25
N GLY A 98 21.38 -0.06 -21.03
CA GLY A 98 21.88 0.53 -19.79
C GLY A 98 21.39 1.95 -19.51
N ARG A 99 20.23 2.35 -20.04
CA ARG A 99 19.59 3.64 -19.75
C ARG A 99 18.54 3.48 -18.66
N TRP A 100 18.36 4.50 -17.83
CA TRP A 100 17.41 4.50 -16.71
C TRP A 100 15.92 4.66 -17.08
N CYS A 101 15.56 4.62 -18.37
CA CYS A 101 14.14 4.77 -18.76
C CYS A 101 13.29 3.71 -18.06
N HIS A 102 12.10 4.10 -17.61
CA HIS A 102 11.21 3.31 -16.73
C HIS A 102 11.64 3.21 -15.26
N GLY A 103 12.57 4.07 -14.82
CA GLY A 103 12.84 4.32 -13.40
C GLY A 103 13.26 3.06 -12.67
N PHE A 104 12.53 2.68 -11.63
CA PHE A 104 12.84 1.52 -10.79
C PHE A 104 12.81 0.18 -11.54
N HIS A 105 12.11 0.09 -12.69
CA HIS A 105 12.18 -1.10 -13.56
C HIS A 105 13.54 -1.24 -14.26
N ALA A 106 14.31 -0.17 -14.36
CA ALA A 106 15.66 -0.14 -14.91
C ALA A 106 16.75 -0.11 -13.82
N ALA A 107 16.37 -0.30 -12.55
CA ALA A 107 17.29 -0.21 -11.44
C ALA A 107 18.41 -1.25 -11.55
N THR A 108 19.61 -0.91 -11.08
CA THR A 108 20.81 -1.72 -11.28
C THR A 108 21.74 -1.68 -10.08
N THR A 109 22.50 -2.74 -9.89
CA THR A 109 23.67 -2.78 -9.00
C THR A 109 24.99 -2.73 -9.79
N ASN A 110 24.93 -2.58 -11.12
CA ASN A 110 26.12 -2.55 -11.97
C ASN A 110 26.89 -1.22 -11.76
N PRO A 111 28.13 -1.27 -11.24
CA PRO A 111 28.91 -0.07 -10.93
C PRO A 111 29.22 0.77 -12.17
N THR A 112 29.41 0.15 -13.35
CA THR A 112 29.68 0.86 -14.60
C THR A 112 28.48 1.70 -15.06
N LEU A 113 27.25 1.18 -14.88
CA LEU A 113 26.04 1.95 -15.19
C LEU A 113 25.85 3.10 -14.21
N ILE A 114 26.06 2.85 -12.92
CA ILE A 114 26.02 3.88 -11.87
C ILE A 114 27.01 5.01 -12.18
N ASP A 115 28.25 4.66 -12.51
CA ASP A 115 29.27 5.63 -12.91
C ASP A 115 28.86 6.43 -14.14
N THR A 116 28.31 5.74 -15.15
CA THR A 116 27.84 6.39 -16.39
C THR A 116 26.72 7.38 -16.13
N TRP A 117 25.75 7.03 -15.28
CA TRP A 117 24.59 7.87 -15.00
C TRP A 117 24.97 9.12 -14.20
N TRP A 118 25.68 8.95 -13.09
CA TRP A 118 25.97 10.05 -12.18
C TRP A 118 27.20 10.88 -12.54
N SER A 119 28.13 10.36 -13.35
CA SER A 119 29.21 11.22 -13.90
C SER A 119 28.67 12.30 -14.84
N LYS A 120 27.67 11.96 -15.66
CA LYS A 120 27.02 12.89 -16.60
C LYS A 120 25.95 13.75 -15.93
N HIS A 121 25.33 13.23 -14.87
CA HIS A 121 24.19 13.88 -14.21
C HIS A 121 24.33 13.86 -12.68
N PRO A 122 25.31 14.57 -12.11
CA PRO A 122 25.64 14.51 -10.68
C PRO A 122 24.50 15.02 -9.76
N ALA A 123 23.57 15.82 -10.30
CA ALA A 123 22.46 16.37 -9.54
C ALA A 123 21.25 15.43 -9.40
N LEU A 124 21.24 14.27 -10.08
CA LEU A 124 20.14 13.31 -9.95
C LEU A 124 20.18 12.64 -8.57
N GLY A 125 19.01 12.50 -7.95
CA GLY A 125 18.88 11.74 -6.70
C GLY A 125 18.97 10.23 -6.94
N VAL A 126 18.95 9.45 -5.86
CA VAL A 126 19.02 7.98 -5.91
C VAL A 126 17.75 7.36 -5.34
N GLY A 127 17.10 6.50 -6.13
CA GLY A 127 15.99 5.66 -5.69
C GLY A 127 16.42 4.20 -5.64
N VAL A 128 15.91 3.45 -4.66
CA VAL A 128 16.15 2.01 -4.50
C VAL A 128 14.88 1.24 -4.90
N SER A 129 15.01 0.26 -5.80
CA SER A 129 13.90 -0.62 -6.16
C SER A 129 13.74 -1.73 -5.12
N CYS A 130 12.63 -1.71 -4.37
CA CYS A 130 12.49 -2.51 -3.16
C CYS A 130 12.34 -4.02 -3.44
N GLY A 131 11.50 -4.40 -4.42
CA GLY A 131 11.27 -5.81 -4.77
C GLY A 131 12.56 -6.55 -5.18
N PRO A 132 13.27 -6.09 -6.23
CA PRO A 132 14.55 -6.67 -6.64
C PRO A 132 15.64 -6.64 -5.56
N ALA A 133 15.57 -5.69 -4.63
CA ALA A 133 16.48 -5.62 -3.47
C ALA A 133 16.14 -6.65 -2.37
N GLY A 134 15.02 -7.37 -2.48
CA GLY A 134 14.54 -8.26 -1.41
C GLY A 134 14.11 -7.49 -0.16
N LEU A 135 13.59 -6.27 -0.33
CA LEU A 135 13.23 -5.36 0.76
C LEU A 135 11.72 -5.19 0.91
N ILE A 136 11.31 -4.96 2.15
CA ILE A 136 10.01 -4.43 2.54
C ILE A 136 10.28 -3.17 3.36
N ILE A 137 9.71 -2.05 2.93
CA ILE A 137 9.76 -0.80 3.68
C ILE A 137 8.40 -0.57 4.33
N ILE A 138 8.40 -0.36 5.64
CA ILE A 138 7.24 0.22 6.35
C ILE A 138 7.42 1.74 6.33
N ASP A 139 6.56 2.42 5.58
CA ASP A 139 6.59 3.84 5.29
C ASP A 139 5.56 4.55 6.19
N ILE A 140 6.03 5.11 7.30
CA ILE A 140 5.22 5.73 8.35
C ILE A 140 5.12 7.22 8.10
N ASP A 141 3.92 7.71 7.84
CA ASP A 141 3.65 9.13 7.64
C ASP A 141 3.38 9.86 8.96
N ALA A 142 3.83 11.12 9.04
CA ALA A 142 3.64 12.02 10.19
C ALA A 142 2.63 13.15 9.89
N HIS A 143 1.77 13.00 8.88
CA HIS A 143 0.91 14.09 8.43
C HIS A 143 -0.17 14.38 9.47
N HIS A 144 -0.30 15.66 9.86
CA HIS A 144 -1.48 16.11 10.59
C HIS A 144 -2.68 16.06 9.65
N ALA A 145 -3.53 15.05 9.85
CA ALA A 145 -4.77 14.87 9.12
C ALA A 145 -5.88 14.49 10.12
N PRO A 146 -7.14 14.84 9.83
CA PRO A 146 -8.26 14.37 10.63
C PRO A 146 -8.25 12.84 10.71
N VAL A 147 -8.39 12.31 11.92
CA VAL A 147 -8.49 10.87 12.15
C VAL A 147 -9.69 10.34 11.35
N PRO A 148 -9.50 9.32 10.49
CA PRO A 148 -10.58 8.80 9.66
C PRO A 148 -11.56 7.98 10.52
N THR A 149 -12.63 7.52 9.88
CA THR A 149 -13.56 6.58 10.51
C THR A 149 -12.85 5.31 10.96
N ARG A 150 -13.33 4.69 12.05
CA ARG A 150 -12.68 3.56 12.72
C ARG A 150 -12.34 2.39 11.79
N ASP A 151 -13.19 2.13 10.80
CA ASP A 151 -13.01 1.07 9.79
C ASP A 151 -11.79 1.28 8.88
N ARG A 152 -11.22 2.49 8.85
CA ARG A 152 -10.06 2.85 8.03
C ARG A 152 -8.75 2.94 8.81
N LEU A 153 -8.78 2.81 10.13
CA LEU A 153 -7.58 2.93 10.97
C LEU A 153 -6.68 1.71 10.83
N TRP A 154 -7.26 0.52 10.90
CA TRP A 154 -6.57 -0.75 10.73
C TRP A 154 -7.44 -1.64 9.83
N PRO A 155 -7.20 -1.64 8.50
CA PRO A 155 -8.07 -2.35 7.55
C PRO A 155 -8.27 -3.80 7.97
N GLY A 156 -9.51 -4.25 8.15
CA GLY A 156 -9.81 -5.64 8.56
C GLY A 156 -9.75 -5.92 10.06
N ILE A 157 -9.51 -4.91 10.90
CA ILE A 157 -9.58 -5.01 12.36
C ILE A 157 -10.76 -4.14 12.84
N ALA A 158 -11.74 -4.76 13.51
CA ALA A 158 -12.87 -4.03 14.07
C ALA A 158 -12.47 -3.32 15.37
N VAL A 159 -12.65 -2.00 15.41
CA VAL A 159 -12.45 -1.18 16.61
C VAL A 159 -13.81 -0.93 17.24
N ASN A 160 -13.98 -1.32 18.51
CA ASN A 160 -15.25 -1.16 19.23
C ASN A 160 -15.52 0.32 19.55
N ASP A 161 -16.80 0.72 19.61
CA ASP A 161 -17.13 2.12 19.82
C ASP A 161 -16.75 2.69 21.20
N ALA A 162 -16.60 1.81 22.19
CA ALA A 162 -16.14 2.16 23.53
C ALA A 162 -14.63 2.43 23.61
N VAL A 163 -13.87 2.17 22.54
CA VAL A 163 -12.43 2.43 22.49
C VAL A 163 -12.19 3.92 22.28
N ASP A 164 -11.60 4.57 23.27
CA ASP A 164 -11.21 5.98 23.18
C ASP A 164 -10.00 6.13 22.25
N LEU A 165 -10.16 6.92 21.18
CA LEU A 165 -9.13 7.20 20.19
C LEU A 165 -8.56 8.62 20.33
N THR A 166 -8.95 9.33 21.40
CA THR A 166 -8.41 10.65 21.72
C THR A 166 -6.90 10.58 21.80
N GLY A 167 -6.19 11.46 21.08
CA GLY A 167 -4.73 11.48 21.02
C GLY A 167 -4.09 10.68 19.87
N LEU A 168 -4.86 9.90 19.10
CA LEU A 168 -4.38 9.32 17.83
C LEU A 168 -4.21 10.43 16.79
N GLN A 169 -3.03 10.56 16.16
CA GLN A 169 -2.71 11.72 15.29
C GLN A 169 -2.16 11.36 13.92
N ASN A 170 -1.34 10.31 13.81
CA ASN A 170 -0.61 9.99 12.59
C ASN A 170 -0.21 8.50 12.55
N GLY A 171 0.63 8.14 11.56
CA GLY A 171 1.07 6.76 11.31
C GLY A 171 1.90 6.15 12.45
N PHE A 172 2.62 6.96 13.23
CA PHE A 172 3.38 6.44 14.37
C PHE A 172 2.44 5.86 15.42
N HIS A 173 1.35 6.57 15.73
CA HIS A 173 0.41 6.11 16.75
C HIS A 173 -0.33 4.86 16.26
N THR A 174 -0.74 4.81 14.98
CA THR A 174 -1.45 3.64 14.46
C THR A 174 -0.58 2.41 14.37
N LEU A 175 0.71 2.55 14.00
CA LEU A 175 1.65 1.43 14.02
C LEU A 175 1.98 0.97 15.44
N ALA A 176 2.21 1.90 16.37
CA ALA A 176 2.51 1.58 17.77
C ALA A 176 1.36 0.81 18.43
N VAL A 177 0.12 1.26 18.26
CA VAL A 177 -1.06 0.55 18.77
C VAL A 177 -1.16 -0.84 18.13
N LEU A 178 -0.93 -0.96 16.82
CA LEU A 178 -0.95 -2.26 16.14
C LEU A 178 0.11 -3.21 16.72
N ALA A 179 1.33 -2.73 16.96
CA ALA A 179 2.38 -3.52 17.60
C ALA A 179 1.98 -3.96 19.02
N ALA A 180 1.42 -3.05 19.82
CA ALA A 180 0.99 -3.35 21.18
C ALA A 180 -0.17 -4.36 21.24
N LEU A 181 -1.10 -4.35 20.28
CA LEU A 181 -2.15 -5.38 20.16
C LEU A 181 -1.55 -6.78 19.94
N HIS A 182 -0.38 -6.85 19.29
CA HIS A 182 0.39 -8.08 19.10
C HIS A 182 1.38 -8.37 20.25
N GLY A 183 1.42 -7.54 21.29
CA GLY A 183 2.39 -7.66 22.38
C GLY A 183 3.85 -7.42 21.95
N ALA A 184 4.04 -6.71 20.83
CA ALA A 184 5.34 -6.40 20.24
C ALA A 184 5.80 -4.97 20.61
N PRO A 185 7.13 -4.71 20.64
CA PRO A 185 7.65 -3.35 20.79
C PRO A 185 7.32 -2.49 19.56
N ASP A 186 7.26 -1.17 19.74
CA ASP A 186 7.05 -0.22 18.65
C ASP A 186 8.21 -0.27 17.63
N PRO A 187 7.94 -0.63 16.36
CA PRO A 187 8.95 -0.69 15.30
C PRO A 187 9.63 0.65 15.00
N ALA A 188 8.99 1.79 15.31
CA ALA A 188 9.61 3.10 15.11
C ALA A 188 10.92 3.24 15.91
N HIS A 189 11.04 2.47 17.01
CA HIS A 189 12.19 2.43 17.90
C HIS A 189 13.11 1.22 17.67
N ASP A 190 12.88 0.42 16.61
CA ASP A 190 13.72 -0.74 16.31
C ASP A 190 15.12 -0.31 15.81
N GLU A 191 16.09 -0.30 16.71
CA GLU A 191 17.48 0.11 16.40
C GLU A 191 18.30 -0.99 15.73
N ASN A 192 17.74 -2.21 15.65
CA ASN A 192 18.40 -3.34 15.00
C ASN A 192 18.23 -3.31 13.49
N THR A 193 17.39 -2.41 12.97
CA THR A 193 17.13 -2.26 11.55
C THR A 193 17.50 -0.89 11.02
N LEU A 194 17.72 -0.78 9.70
CA LEU A 194 17.95 0.51 9.06
C LEU A 194 16.67 1.37 9.13
N ARG A 195 16.78 2.53 9.77
CA ARG A 195 15.73 3.54 9.91
C ARG A 195 16.13 4.82 9.19
N VAL A 196 15.19 5.44 8.47
CA VAL A 196 15.45 6.67 7.73
C VAL A 196 14.34 7.68 7.99
N ARG A 197 14.67 8.81 8.61
CA ARG A 197 13.75 9.94 8.79
C ARG A 197 13.48 10.57 7.43
N THR A 198 12.22 10.75 7.10
CA THR A 198 11.79 11.43 5.87
C THR A 198 11.74 12.94 6.09
N PRO A 199 11.84 13.75 5.02
CA PRO A 199 11.76 15.21 5.15
C PRO A 199 10.43 15.73 5.72
N SER A 200 9.33 14.99 5.56
CA SER A 200 8.02 15.34 6.11
C SER A 200 7.85 14.98 7.59
N GLY A 201 8.89 14.44 8.24
CA GLY A 201 8.85 13.99 9.64
C GLY A 201 8.49 12.50 9.82
N GLY A 202 8.01 11.85 8.76
CA GLY A 202 7.75 10.41 8.72
C GLY A 202 9.01 9.53 8.84
N LEU A 203 8.85 8.22 8.82
CA LEU A 203 9.94 7.25 9.03
C LEU A 203 9.82 6.07 8.08
N HIS A 204 10.91 5.73 7.41
CA HIS A 204 11.04 4.45 6.71
C HIS A 204 11.75 3.44 7.61
N LEU A 205 11.13 2.28 7.84
CA LEU A 205 11.75 1.12 8.45
C LEU A 205 12.07 0.09 7.36
N TRP A 206 13.33 -0.30 7.24
CA TRP A 206 13.80 -1.18 6.16
C TRP A 206 13.92 -2.60 6.67
N TYR A 207 13.14 -3.54 6.16
CA TYR A 207 13.24 -4.96 6.53
C TYR A 207 13.57 -5.84 5.33
N GLN A 208 14.18 -7.00 5.59
CA GLN A 208 14.38 -8.04 4.61
C GLN A 208 13.06 -8.79 4.37
N ALA A 209 12.70 -8.99 3.10
CA ALA A 209 11.45 -9.62 2.68
C ALA A 209 11.33 -11.12 3.03
N GLY A 210 12.47 -11.76 3.32
CA GLY A 210 12.58 -13.21 3.49
C GLY A 210 12.62 -13.96 2.15
N ILE A 211 13.28 -15.11 2.12
CA ILE A 211 13.45 -15.91 0.92
C ILE A 211 12.11 -16.56 0.52
N GLY A 212 11.78 -16.51 -0.78
CA GLY A 212 10.63 -17.23 -1.34
C GLY A 212 9.26 -16.59 -1.11
N ARG A 213 9.22 -15.35 -0.58
CA ARG A 213 7.99 -14.56 -0.43
C ARG A 213 8.03 -13.35 -1.33
N GLN A 214 6.97 -13.15 -2.10
CA GLN A 214 6.78 -11.94 -2.88
C GLN A 214 5.76 -11.05 -2.17
N TRP A 215 6.14 -9.81 -1.92
CA TRP A 215 5.30 -8.83 -1.23
C TRP A 215 4.92 -7.71 -2.19
N LEU A 216 3.65 -7.32 -2.12
CA LEU A 216 3.06 -6.27 -2.94
C LEU A 216 3.16 -4.92 -2.22
N CYS A 217 3.38 -3.86 -2.99
CA CYS A 217 3.23 -2.50 -2.48
C CYS A 217 1.79 -2.19 -2.06
N SER A 218 1.66 -1.24 -1.13
CA SER A 218 0.40 -0.55 -0.91
C SER A 218 -0.04 0.19 -2.17
N SER A 219 -1.34 0.21 -2.45
CA SER A 219 -1.92 0.76 -3.68
C SER A 219 -2.16 2.27 -3.61
N GLY A 220 -1.26 3.01 -2.94
CA GLY A 220 -1.42 4.43 -2.59
C GLY A 220 -2.53 4.66 -1.55
N SER A 221 -2.71 5.93 -1.13
CA SER A 221 -3.60 6.38 -0.03
C SER A 221 -5.11 6.17 -0.24
N SER A 222 -5.52 5.33 -1.19
CA SER A 222 -6.90 4.88 -1.36
C SER A 222 -7.19 3.71 -0.40
N ALA A 223 -8.48 3.40 -0.17
CA ALA A 223 -8.97 2.37 0.77
C ALA A 223 -8.58 0.90 0.44
N GLY A 224 -7.52 0.69 -0.34
CA GLY A 224 -6.96 -0.61 -0.65
C GLY A 224 -5.98 -1.13 0.40
N ARG A 225 -5.02 -1.94 -0.07
CA ARG A 225 -3.97 -2.63 0.69
C ARG A 225 -3.05 -1.64 1.41
N ALA A 226 -3.43 -1.22 2.62
CA ALA A 226 -2.61 -0.43 3.56
C ALA A 226 -2.42 -1.24 4.85
N LEU A 227 -1.31 -1.01 5.57
CA LEU A 227 -1.06 -1.70 6.84
C LEU A 227 -1.90 -1.09 7.97
N ALA A 228 -1.90 0.24 8.03
CA ALA A 228 -2.73 1.05 8.92
C ALA A 228 -2.93 2.45 8.30
N TRP A 229 -3.79 3.28 8.88
CA TRP A 229 -3.89 4.69 8.49
C TRP A 229 -2.54 5.37 8.65
N GLN A 230 -2.07 6.02 7.58
CA GLN A 230 -0.74 6.65 7.48
C GLN A 230 0.45 5.67 7.61
N VAL A 231 0.25 4.39 7.29
CA VAL A 231 1.32 3.38 7.24
C VAL A 231 1.22 2.59 5.94
N ASP A 232 2.08 2.94 5.00
CA ASP A 232 2.21 2.32 3.68
C ASP A 232 3.31 1.24 3.68
N VAL A 233 3.26 0.35 2.70
CA VAL A 233 4.26 -0.70 2.47
C VAL A 233 4.87 -0.52 1.07
N ARG A 234 6.20 -0.46 0.99
CA ARG A 234 6.93 -0.45 -0.29
C ARG A 234 7.70 -1.75 -0.46
N SER A 235 7.42 -2.48 -1.53
CA SER A 235 8.11 -3.72 -1.89
C SER A 235 8.08 -3.93 -3.42
N THR A 236 7.63 -5.08 -3.93
CA THR A 236 7.60 -5.40 -5.35
C THR A 236 6.72 -4.41 -6.12
N GLY A 237 7.27 -3.87 -7.22
CA GLY A 237 6.61 -2.83 -8.01
C GLY A 237 6.70 -1.42 -7.41
N GLY A 238 7.49 -1.24 -6.34
CA GLY A 238 7.75 0.05 -5.72
C GLY A 238 9.23 0.37 -5.57
N TYR A 239 9.49 1.60 -5.15
CA TYR A 239 10.81 2.12 -4.87
C TYR A 239 10.74 3.12 -3.72
N ILE A 240 11.89 3.43 -3.14
CA ILE A 240 12.03 4.42 -2.07
C ILE A 240 13.24 5.32 -2.34
N VAL A 241 13.26 6.53 -1.79
CA VAL A 241 14.45 7.39 -1.85
C VAL A 241 15.54 6.79 -0.98
N ALA A 242 16.77 6.73 -1.51
CA ALA A 242 17.90 6.15 -0.79
C ALA A 242 18.26 6.99 0.46
N PRO A 243 18.77 6.35 1.53
CA PRO A 243 19.27 7.06 2.70
C PRO A 243 20.39 8.04 2.34
N GLY A 244 20.36 9.24 2.92
CA GLY A 244 21.32 10.33 2.68
C GLY A 244 20.97 11.27 1.52
N ILE A 245 19.99 10.93 0.68
CA ILE A 245 19.60 11.78 -0.46
C ILE A 245 18.81 13.01 0.00
N THR A 246 19.19 14.16 -0.54
CA THR A 246 18.48 15.44 -0.34
C THR A 246 17.56 15.74 -1.51
N THR A 247 16.30 16.01 -1.19
CA THR A 247 15.30 16.54 -2.12
C THR A 247 15.02 18.01 -1.80
N THR A 248 14.21 18.69 -2.60
CA THR A 248 13.76 20.06 -2.29
C THR A 248 12.96 20.14 -0.98
N ALA A 249 12.37 19.02 -0.53
CA ALA A 249 11.67 18.96 0.75
C ALA A 249 12.63 18.78 1.94
N GLY A 250 13.88 18.36 1.70
CA GLY A 250 14.87 18.05 2.73
C GLY A 250 15.54 16.69 2.52
N THR A 251 16.33 16.28 3.51
CA THR A 251 17.17 15.08 3.50
C THR A 251 16.45 13.87 4.06
N TYR A 252 16.62 12.71 3.41
CA TYR A 252 16.27 11.41 3.95
C TYR A 252 17.39 10.96 4.89
N THR A 253 17.25 11.19 6.18
CA THR A 253 18.35 11.08 7.16
C THR A 253 18.36 9.69 7.81
N PRO A 254 19.41 8.87 7.62
CA PRO A 254 19.58 7.62 8.37
C PRO A 254 19.62 7.92 9.88
N LEU A 255 18.90 7.15 10.68
CA LEU A 255 18.87 7.27 12.14
C LEU A 255 19.70 6.17 12.80
N GLY A 256 20.35 6.52 13.92
CA GLY A 256 21.20 5.59 14.66
C GLY A 256 22.42 5.11 13.87
N GLU A 257 23.04 4.02 14.34
CA GLU A 257 24.24 3.43 13.74
C GLU A 257 23.92 2.29 12.77
N CYS A 258 22.76 1.64 12.88
CA CYS A 258 22.39 0.54 12.02
C CYS A 258 22.25 1.00 10.55
N ARG A 259 22.93 0.28 9.65
CA ARG A 259 22.92 0.53 8.20
C ARG A 259 22.41 -0.66 7.38
N THR A 260 21.95 -1.71 8.07
CA THR A 260 21.51 -2.96 7.47
C THR A 260 20.06 -3.26 7.82
N PRO A 261 19.21 -3.65 6.85
CA PRO A 261 17.86 -4.13 7.11
C PRO A 261 17.88 -5.41 7.94
N ALA A 262 17.11 -5.44 9.03
CA ALA A 262 16.87 -6.64 9.83
C ALA A 262 15.84 -7.58 9.16
N PRO A 263 15.75 -8.85 9.56
CA PRO A 263 14.63 -9.72 9.17
C PRO A 263 13.27 -9.09 9.54
N LEU A 264 12.27 -9.23 8.67
CA LEU A 264 10.91 -8.75 8.97
C LEU A 264 10.35 -9.48 10.22
N PRO A 265 9.94 -8.75 11.28
CA PRO A 265 9.32 -9.34 12.46
C PRO A 265 8.10 -10.20 12.13
N GLN A 266 7.94 -11.33 12.83
CA GLN A 266 6.87 -12.30 12.52
C GLN A 266 5.47 -11.69 12.64
N TRP A 267 5.22 -10.81 13.61
CA TRP A 267 3.91 -10.17 13.74
C TRP A 267 3.59 -9.25 12.53
N LEU A 268 4.61 -8.59 11.95
CA LEU A 268 4.44 -7.82 10.72
C LEU A 268 4.21 -8.73 9.52
N VAL A 269 4.84 -9.91 9.45
CA VAL A 269 4.50 -10.94 8.44
C VAL A 269 3.02 -11.29 8.51
N ASP A 270 2.50 -11.52 9.70
CA ASP A 270 1.11 -11.90 9.92
C ASP A 270 0.15 -10.76 9.51
N GLU A 271 0.45 -9.52 9.89
CA GLU A 271 -0.33 -8.34 9.52
C GLU A 271 -0.30 -8.01 8.02
N LEU A 272 0.88 -8.13 7.39
CA LEU A 272 1.02 -7.94 5.94
C LEU A 272 0.26 -9.03 5.17
N THR A 273 0.25 -10.27 5.67
CA THR A 273 -0.55 -11.36 5.09
C THR A 273 -2.05 -11.06 5.24
N ARG A 274 -2.47 -10.64 6.43
CA ARG A 274 -3.86 -10.29 6.76
C ARG A 274 -4.41 -9.15 5.89
N THR A 275 -3.58 -8.15 5.61
CA THR A 275 -3.90 -7.01 4.74
C THR A 275 -3.68 -7.31 3.25
N GLY A 276 -3.32 -8.56 2.92
CA GLY A 276 -3.23 -9.07 1.55
C GLY A 276 -1.99 -8.63 0.79
N HIS A 277 -0.93 -8.19 1.47
CA HIS A 277 0.36 -7.80 0.87
C HIS A 277 1.19 -9.00 0.43
N LEU A 278 0.96 -10.20 0.97
CA LEU A 278 1.64 -11.40 0.50
C LEU A 278 1.03 -11.84 -0.85
N ASP A 279 1.86 -11.92 -1.89
CA ASP A 279 1.51 -12.41 -3.22
C ASP A 279 1.59 -13.93 -3.22
N GLU A 280 0.60 -14.58 -2.61
CA GLU A 280 0.45 -16.03 -2.75
C GLU A 280 -0.18 -16.34 -4.12
N PRO A 281 0.33 -17.35 -4.86
CA PRO A 281 -0.36 -17.83 -6.03
C PRO A 281 -1.78 -18.19 -5.60
N ALA A 282 -2.77 -17.67 -6.32
CA ALA A 282 -4.17 -17.93 -6.03
C ALA A 282 -4.38 -19.44 -6.02
N SER A 283 -4.40 -20.06 -4.83
CA SER A 283 -5.01 -21.36 -4.66
C SER A 283 -6.44 -21.20 -5.16
N ASP A 284 -6.86 -22.07 -6.09
CA ASP A 284 -8.24 -22.16 -6.52
C ASP A 284 -9.15 -22.08 -5.28
N PRO A 285 -10.17 -21.22 -5.28
CA PRO A 285 -10.98 -21.01 -4.10
C PRO A 285 -11.62 -22.35 -3.71
N VAL A 286 -11.12 -22.95 -2.63
CA VAL A 286 -11.84 -23.99 -1.91
C VAL A 286 -13.14 -23.30 -1.45
N PRO A 287 -14.33 -23.76 -1.88
CA PRO A 287 -15.58 -23.14 -1.47
C PRO A 287 -15.63 -23.12 0.05
N ALA A 288 -15.70 -21.93 0.65
CA ALA A 288 -15.95 -21.83 2.08
C ALA A 288 -17.26 -22.58 2.39
N PRO A 289 -17.35 -23.34 3.50
CA PRO A 289 -18.58 -24.00 3.89
C PRO A 289 -19.68 -22.95 4.03
N ARG A 290 -20.71 -23.05 3.18
CA ARG A 290 -21.90 -22.19 3.21
C ARG A 290 -22.50 -22.28 4.61
N LYS A 291 -22.49 -21.18 5.37
CA LYS A 291 -23.38 -21.07 6.54
C LYS A 291 -24.81 -20.94 6.01
N PRO A 292 -25.73 -21.88 6.30
CA PRO A 292 -27.10 -21.77 5.83
C PRO A 292 -27.74 -20.49 6.40
N PRO A 293 -28.54 -19.74 5.61
CA PRO A 293 -29.24 -18.57 6.12
C PRO A 293 -30.24 -18.97 7.21
N SER A 294 -30.56 -18.04 8.11
CA SER A 294 -31.66 -18.25 9.07
C SER A 294 -32.98 -18.49 8.32
N ARG A 295 -33.89 -19.31 8.87
CA ARG A 295 -35.19 -19.64 8.26
C ARG A 295 -36.01 -18.41 7.86
N ALA A 296 -35.95 -17.34 8.65
CA ALA A 296 -36.60 -16.06 8.33
C ALA A 296 -36.00 -15.37 7.09
N ARG A 297 -34.70 -15.55 6.85
CA ARG A 297 -33.97 -14.95 5.73
C ARG A 297 -34.14 -15.75 4.43
N GLN A 298 -34.29 -17.07 4.52
CA GLN A 298 -34.63 -17.92 3.38
C GLN A 298 -36.03 -17.56 2.83
N ALA A 299 -37.00 -17.28 3.71
CA ALA A 299 -38.36 -16.86 3.32
C ALA A 299 -38.40 -15.54 2.51
N VAL A 300 -37.52 -14.57 2.79
CA VAL A 300 -37.45 -13.30 2.04
C VAL A 300 -36.81 -13.48 0.66
N ILE A 301 -35.84 -14.40 0.55
CA ILE A 301 -35.20 -14.77 -0.72
C ILE A 301 -36.20 -15.55 -1.60
N ASP A 302 -36.94 -16.50 -1.01
CA ASP A 302 -37.94 -17.31 -1.69
C ASP A 302 -39.16 -16.49 -2.15
N ALA A 303 -39.46 -15.39 -1.45
CA ALA A 303 -40.51 -14.43 -1.82
C ALA A 303 -40.07 -13.40 -2.89
N GLY A 304 -38.85 -13.50 -3.44
CA GLY A 304 -38.38 -12.65 -4.54
C GLY A 304 -37.93 -11.22 -4.17
N GLY A 305 -38.07 -10.80 -2.90
CA GLY A 305 -37.84 -9.41 -2.47
C GLY A 305 -36.38 -8.91 -2.51
N GLY A 306 -35.40 -9.80 -2.67
CA GLY A 306 -33.97 -9.45 -2.68
C GLY A 306 -33.39 -9.04 -4.04
N ARG A 307 -34.01 -9.47 -5.16
CA ARG A 307 -33.45 -9.28 -6.51
C ARG A 307 -33.60 -7.85 -7.01
N ASP A 308 -34.74 -7.21 -6.76
CA ASP A 308 -34.98 -5.82 -7.16
C ASP A 308 -34.07 -4.83 -6.41
N SER A 309 -33.79 -5.13 -5.13
CA SER A 309 -32.86 -4.33 -4.31
C SER A 309 -31.41 -4.49 -4.76
N ALA A 310 -31.02 -5.71 -5.15
CA ALA A 310 -29.71 -5.99 -5.74
C ALA A 310 -29.52 -5.31 -7.09
N ALA A 311 -30.53 -5.36 -7.97
CA ALA A 311 -30.51 -4.68 -9.25
C ALA A 311 -30.32 -3.16 -9.09
N ARG A 312 -31.12 -2.51 -8.22
CA ARG A 312 -30.97 -1.07 -7.92
C ARG A 312 -29.59 -0.72 -7.34
N THR A 313 -29.06 -1.57 -6.46
CA THR A 313 -27.73 -1.35 -5.87
C THR A 313 -26.63 -1.40 -6.93
N LEU A 314 -26.71 -2.37 -7.85
CA LEU A 314 -25.78 -2.49 -8.97
C LEU A 314 -25.93 -1.32 -9.94
N GLU A 315 -27.16 -0.91 -10.26
CA GLU A 315 -27.44 0.21 -11.15
C GLU A 315 -26.83 1.53 -10.64
N THR A 316 -26.98 1.83 -9.34
CA THR A 316 -26.39 3.04 -8.72
C THR A 316 -24.88 3.10 -8.90
N VAL A 317 -24.17 1.99 -8.64
CA VAL A 317 -22.69 1.98 -8.77
C VAL A 317 -22.25 1.97 -10.24
N LEU A 318 -23.05 1.43 -11.16
CA LEU A 318 -22.79 1.52 -12.59
C LEU A 318 -23.03 2.94 -13.13
N ALA A 319 -24.04 3.66 -12.63
CA ALA A 319 -24.29 5.06 -13.00
C ALA A 319 -23.09 5.97 -12.64
N ASP A 320 -22.45 5.74 -11.49
CA ASP A 320 -21.22 6.44 -11.11
C ASP A 320 -20.09 6.20 -12.13
N VAL A 321 -19.94 4.97 -12.63
CA VAL A 321 -18.93 4.64 -13.65
C VAL A 321 -19.30 5.30 -14.97
N ALA A 322 -20.55 5.22 -15.39
CA ALA A 322 -21.05 5.83 -16.62
C ALA A 322 -20.84 7.36 -16.64
N SER A 323 -21.03 8.03 -15.49
CA SER A 323 -20.81 9.49 -15.35
C SER A 323 -19.40 9.94 -15.74
N CYS A 324 -18.43 9.03 -15.73
CA CYS A 324 -17.05 9.34 -16.09
C CYS A 324 -16.90 9.67 -17.57
N SER A 325 -17.83 9.30 -18.45
CA SER A 325 -17.77 9.63 -19.89
C SER A 325 -17.72 11.14 -20.16
N THR A 326 -18.18 11.95 -19.22
CA THR A 326 -18.29 13.42 -19.33
C THR A 326 -16.96 14.16 -19.44
N ALA A 327 -15.86 13.56 -18.99
CA ALA A 327 -14.52 14.12 -19.12
C ALA A 327 -13.47 13.03 -19.34
N PRO A 328 -12.43 13.24 -20.17
CA PRO A 328 -11.45 12.20 -20.50
C PRO A 328 -10.51 11.84 -19.33
N THR A 329 -10.28 12.75 -18.38
CA THR A 329 -9.40 12.57 -17.20
C THR A 329 -10.00 13.23 -15.95
N GLY A 330 -9.46 12.93 -14.76
CA GLY A 330 -9.86 13.58 -13.49
C GLY A 330 -11.16 13.10 -12.83
N THR A 331 -11.82 12.07 -13.39
CA THR A 331 -13.16 11.62 -12.94
C THR A 331 -13.14 10.52 -11.86
N GLY A 332 -11.97 10.00 -11.50
CA GLY A 332 -11.83 8.86 -10.59
C GLY A 332 -12.30 7.53 -11.17
N PHE A 333 -12.27 7.37 -12.50
CA PHE A 333 -12.82 6.20 -13.22
C PHE A 333 -12.38 4.84 -12.64
N SER A 334 -11.08 4.65 -12.37
CA SER A 334 -10.57 3.37 -11.87
C SER A 334 -11.12 3.01 -10.49
N ASP A 335 -11.25 3.98 -9.59
CA ASP A 335 -11.77 3.77 -8.23
C ASP A 335 -13.27 3.47 -8.25
N LYS A 336 -14.02 4.22 -9.07
CA LYS A 336 -15.46 4.00 -9.28
C LYS A 336 -15.74 2.62 -9.90
N LEU A 337 -14.95 2.22 -10.90
CA LEU A 337 -15.06 0.89 -11.52
C LEU A 337 -14.70 -0.23 -10.54
N ASN A 338 -13.66 -0.04 -9.73
CA ASN A 338 -13.29 -1.01 -8.70
C ASN A 338 -14.38 -1.17 -7.65
N ARG A 339 -14.99 -0.06 -7.18
CA ARG A 339 -16.13 -0.08 -6.26
C ARG A 339 -17.34 -0.80 -6.86
N ALA A 340 -17.70 -0.51 -8.11
CA ALA A 340 -18.79 -1.19 -8.80
C ALA A 340 -18.53 -2.70 -8.93
N ALA A 341 -17.30 -3.09 -9.27
CA ALA A 341 -16.89 -4.49 -9.35
C ALA A 341 -16.91 -5.18 -7.97
N TYR A 342 -16.48 -4.51 -6.90
CA TYR A 342 -16.56 -5.00 -5.53
C TYR A 342 -18.01 -5.25 -5.10
N THR A 343 -18.89 -4.27 -5.31
CA THR A 343 -20.33 -4.41 -5.03
C THR A 343 -20.94 -5.58 -5.80
N ALA A 344 -20.66 -5.70 -7.09
CA ALA A 344 -21.12 -6.80 -7.93
C ALA A 344 -20.64 -8.17 -7.42
N GLY A 345 -19.35 -8.28 -7.05
CA GLY A 345 -18.79 -9.50 -6.45
C GLY A 345 -19.52 -9.93 -5.19
N GLY A 346 -19.86 -8.99 -4.31
CA GLY A 346 -20.64 -9.27 -3.10
C GLY A 346 -22.07 -9.74 -3.40
N LEU A 347 -22.74 -9.15 -4.40
CA LEU A 347 -24.10 -9.54 -4.81
C LEU A 347 -24.13 -10.93 -5.48
N VAL A 348 -23.11 -11.25 -6.29
CA VAL A 348 -22.91 -12.57 -6.88
C VAL A 348 -22.67 -13.62 -5.80
N ALA A 349 -21.81 -13.34 -4.83
CA ALA A 349 -21.55 -14.24 -3.70
C ALA A 349 -22.78 -14.45 -2.81
N ALA A 350 -23.67 -13.45 -2.73
CA ALA A 350 -24.97 -13.56 -2.06
C ALA A 350 -26.03 -14.33 -2.88
N GLY A 351 -25.72 -14.73 -4.13
CA GLY A 351 -26.64 -15.43 -5.03
C GLY A 351 -27.77 -14.55 -5.56
N LEU A 352 -27.62 -13.21 -5.50
CA LEU A 352 -28.65 -12.26 -5.89
C LEU A 352 -28.55 -11.83 -7.36
N ILE A 353 -27.36 -11.95 -7.96
CA ILE A 353 -27.07 -11.62 -9.36
C ILE A 353 -26.19 -12.73 -9.96
N ASP A 354 -26.39 -13.02 -11.23
CA ASP A 354 -25.55 -13.94 -11.99
C ASP A 354 -24.15 -13.36 -12.27
N GLN A 355 -23.11 -14.19 -12.18
CA GLN A 355 -21.73 -13.76 -12.35
C GLN A 355 -21.43 -13.24 -13.76
N HIS A 356 -21.94 -13.92 -14.79
CA HIS A 356 -21.73 -13.52 -16.17
C HIS A 356 -22.44 -12.21 -16.47
N ALA A 357 -23.71 -12.09 -16.05
CA ALA A 357 -24.50 -10.86 -16.20
C ALA A 357 -23.84 -9.65 -15.52
N ALA A 358 -23.29 -9.83 -14.31
CA ALA A 358 -22.58 -8.78 -13.60
C ALA A 358 -21.29 -8.34 -14.32
N GLN A 359 -20.51 -9.30 -14.83
CA GLN A 359 -19.30 -9.00 -15.60
C GLN A 359 -19.60 -8.26 -16.90
N GLU A 360 -20.62 -8.72 -17.63
CA GLU A 360 -21.05 -8.11 -18.88
C GLU A 360 -21.49 -6.66 -18.67
N ALA A 361 -22.33 -6.40 -17.66
CA ALA A 361 -22.77 -5.05 -17.31
C ALA A 361 -21.59 -4.13 -16.97
N LEU A 362 -20.65 -4.59 -16.12
CA LEU A 362 -19.46 -3.81 -15.75
C LEU A 362 -18.58 -3.50 -16.97
N LEU A 363 -18.39 -4.47 -17.86
CA LEU A 363 -17.59 -4.30 -19.08
C LEU A 363 -18.24 -3.34 -20.07
N ALA A 364 -19.55 -3.44 -20.26
CA ALA A 364 -20.31 -2.54 -21.12
C ALA A 364 -20.24 -1.10 -20.59
N THR A 365 -20.47 -0.89 -19.30
CA THR A 365 -20.39 0.44 -18.67
C THR A 365 -18.97 1.00 -18.70
N ALA A 366 -17.94 0.17 -18.49
CA ALA A 366 -16.55 0.59 -18.58
C ALA A 366 -16.16 0.99 -20.01
N ALA A 367 -16.59 0.22 -21.00
CA ALA A 367 -16.34 0.52 -22.42
C ALA A 367 -17.04 1.81 -22.85
N TYR A 368 -18.26 2.05 -22.38
CA TYR A 368 -18.98 3.31 -22.60
C TYR A 368 -18.25 4.50 -21.98
N ALA A 369 -17.81 4.38 -20.72
CA ALA A 369 -17.14 5.48 -20.03
C ALA A 369 -15.72 5.74 -20.56
N ARG A 370 -14.98 4.70 -20.97
CA ARG A 370 -13.59 4.79 -21.45
C ARG A 370 -13.34 3.84 -22.64
N PRO A 371 -13.72 4.25 -23.86
CA PRO A 371 -13.41 3.50 -25.07
C PRO A 371 -11.91 3.21 -25.19
N GLY A 372 -11.54 1.99 -25.63
CA GLY A 372 -10.16 1.58 -25.83
C GLY A 372 -9.38 1.13 -24.58
N GLN A 373 -9.97 1.18 -23.37
CA GLN A 373 -9.31 0.73 -22.12
C GLN A 373 -9.74 -0.68 -21.66
N HIS A 374 -10.14 -1.55 -22.59
CA HIS A 374 -10.77 -2.84 -22.28
C HIS A 374 -9.94 -3.74 -21.34
N GLN A 375 -8.64 -3.90 -21.61
CA GLN A 375 -7.77 -4.75 -20.79
C GLN A 375 -7.56 -4.21 -19.36
N ARG A 376 -7.44 -2.88 -19.22
CA ARG A 376 -7.34 -2.22 -17.91
C ARG A 376 -8.65 -2.38 -17.13
N ALA A 377 -9.79 -2.18 -17.79
CA ALA A 377 -11.10 -2.36 -17.18
C ALA A 377 -11.32 -3.81 -16.72
N LEU A 378 -10.98 -4.80 -17.56
CA LEU A 378 -11.04 -6.23 -17.22
C LEU A 378 -10.23 -6.56 -15.97
N SER A 379 -9.00 -6.04 -15.86
CA SER A 379 -8.15 -6.27 -14.68
C SER A 379 -8.77 -5.71 -13.40
N ILE A 380 -9.32 -4.48 -13.47
CA ILE A 380 -10.00 -3.83 -12.33
C ILE A 380 -11.26 -4.60 -11.94
N ILE A 381 -12.07 -5.02 -12.92
CA ILE A 381 -13.31 -5.76 -12.72
C ILE A 381 -13.03 -7.12 -12.07
N ARG A 382 -12.06 -7.89 -12.59
CA ARG A 382 -11.69 -9.18 -12.01
C ARG A 382 -11.20 -9.03 -10.58
N SER A 383 -10.29 -8.09 -10.33
CA SER A 383 -9.77 -7.85 -8.98
C SER A 383 -10.87 -7.40 -8.02
N GLY A 384 -11.74 -6.49 -8.46
CA GLY A 384 -12.83 -5.96 -7.65
C GLY A 384 -13.88 -7.02 -7.31
N MET A 385 -14.35 -7.77 -8.31
CA MET A 385 -15.33 -8.86 -8.09
C MET A 385 -14.77 -9.97 -7.20
N THR A 386 -13.50 -10.32 -7.37
CA THR A 386 -12.82 -11.31 -6.51
C THR A 386 -12.75 -10.83 -5.06
N ALA A 387 -12.40 -9.56 -4.84
CA ALA A 387 -12.39 -8.97 -3.50
C ALA A 387 -13.80 -8.90 -2.89
N GLY A 388 -14.79 -8.46 -3.68
CA GLY A 388 -16.18 -8.35 -3.26
C GLY A 388 -16.83 -9.69 -2.91
N ALA A 389 -16.50 -10.74 -3.64
CA ALA A 389 -17.02 -12.09 -3.38
C ALA A 389 -16.64 -12.64 -1.98
N ARG A 390 -15.60 -12.08 -1.35
CA ARG A 390 -15.21 -12.40 0.04
C ARG A 390 -16.17 -11.81 1.08
N GLN A 391 -17.01 -10.85 0.70
CA GLN A 391 -17.96 -10.16 1.57
C GLN A 391 -19.34 -10.13 0.90
N PRO A 392 -20.14 -11.22 1.02
CA PRO A 392 -21.47 -11.28 0.42
C PRO A 392 -22.35 -10.09 0.82
N LEU A 393 -22.93 -9.42 -0.17
CA LEU A 393 -23.71 -8.19 0.00
C LEU A 393 -25.21 -8.49 -0.08
N PHE A 394 -25.96 -8.05 0.92
CA PHE A 394 -27.42 -8.19 0.99
C PHE A 394 -28.09 -6.83 1.15
N PRO A 395 -28.54 -6.19 0.06
CA PRO A 395 -29.13 -4.85 0.11
C PRO A 395 -30.47 -4.85 0.86
N GLY A 396 -30.59 -3.99 1.89
CA GLY A 396 -31.85 -3.77 2.63
C GLY A 396 -31.98 -4.48 3.97
N GLY A 397 -30.97 -5.20 4.46
CA GLY A 397 -30.90 -5.66 5.84
C GLY A 397 -30.11 -4.68 6.71
N ARG A 398 -30.68 -4.20 7.83
CA ARG A 398 -29.84 -3.62 8.91
C ARG A 398 -28.96 -4.73 9.52
N PRO A 399 -27.76 -4.40 10.02
CA PRO A 399 -26.79 -5.36 10.54
C PRO A 399 -27.35 -6.28 11.63
#